data_AF-A0A3M1Y2E9-F1
#
_entry.id   AF-A0A3M1Y2E9-F1
#
_cell.length_a   1.000
_cell.length_b   1.000
_cell.length_c   1.000
_cell.angle_alpha   90.00
_cell.angle_beta   90.00
_cell.angle_gamma   90.00
#
_symmetry.space_group_name_H-M   'P 1'
#
loop_
_entity.id
_entity.type
_entity.pdbx_description
1 polymer ?
#
loop_
_entity_poly.entity_id
_entity_poly.type
_entity_poly.pdbx_seq_one_letter_code
_entity_poly.pdbx_strand_id
1 'polypeptide(L)'
;MDISLTLLALLQLSLAIVLGVGVLFGTYRLVRRIVYRGQTPEQPQTAFAVFSGAIMFSVGYLVSSVLEPLLSTFRSLSIGSAHPGQLFLDFCGYLSLFLLISSVIALLINLLGIFLFTRFTRDIDELQAIRANDLAAAISTGIIILVITLFAKESVVFLLESIVPYPEVPGGVFGA
;
A
#
# COMPACT_ATOMS: atom_id res chain seq x y z
N MET A 1 20.40 22.44 -15.00
CA MET A 1 19.75 21.16 -14.67
C MET A 1 20.74 20.40 -13.82
N ASP A 2 20.51 20.31 -12.52
CA ASP A 2 21.50 19.71 -11.60
C ASP A 2 21.50 18.20 -11.77
N ILE A 3 22.52 17.70 -12.47
CA ILE A 3 22.69 16.29 -12.84
C ILE A 3 22.57 15.36 -11.62
N SER A 4 23.04 15.83 -10.45
CA SER A 4 22.95 15.11 -9.17
C SER A 4 21.51 14.89 -8.70
N LEU A 5 20.61 15.87 -8.91
CA LEU A 5 19.19 15.75 -8.54
C LEU A 5 18.45 14.79 -9.48
N THR A 6 18.77 14.84 -10.78
CA THR A 6 18.18 13.93 -11.76
C THR A 6 18.60 12.48 -11.51
N LEU A 7 19.87 12.24 -11.15
CA LEU A 7 20.37 10.91 -10.81
C LEU A 7 19.71 10.35 -9.55
N LEU A 8 19.52 11.19 -8.53
CA LEU A 8 18.85 10.82 -7.28
C LEU A 8 17.39 10.42 -7.52
N ALA A 9 16.66 11.19 -8.33
CA ALA A 9 15.28 10.88 -8.69
C ALA A 9 15.15 9.55 -9.47
N LEU A 10 16.10 9.26 -10.37
CA LEU A 10 16.13 8.00 -11.11
C LEU A 10 16.39 6.80 -10.18
N LEU A 11 17.32 6.96 -9.23
CA LEU A 11 17.60 5.94 -8.23
C LEU A 11 16.37 5.71 -7.34
N GLN A 12 15.72 6.78 -6.87
CA GLN A 12 14.45 6.69 -6.14
C GLN A 12 13.38 5.92 -6.93
N LEU A 13 13.17 6.25 -8.20
CA LEU A 13 12.16 5.59 -9.03
C LEU A 13 12.42 4.09 -9.12
N SER A 14 13.67 3.70 -9.38
CA SER A 14 14.04 2.29 -9.44
C SER A 14 13.83 1.57 -8.10
N LEU A 15 14.20 2.20 -6.98
CA LEU A 15 13.98 1.65 -5.64
C LEU A 15 12.50 1.50 -5.32
N ALA A 16 11.67 2.50 -5.64
CA ALA A 16 10.23 2.44 -5.42
C ALA A 16 9.56 1.33 -6.23
N ILE A 17 9.98 1.11 -7.48
CA ILE A 17 9.47 0.02 -8.33
C ILE A 17 9.86 -1.33 -7.72
N VAL A 18 11.13 -1.52 -7.36
CA VAL A 18 11.60 -2.80 -6.79
C VAL A 18 10.87 -3.14 -5.49
N LEU A 19 10.75 -2.16 -4.58
CA LEU A 19 10.05 -2.35 -3.32
C LEU A 19 8.54 -2.56 -3.53
N GLY A 20 7.91 -1.81 -4.43
CA GLY A 20 6.50 -1.95 -4.76
C GLY A 20 6.17 -3.33 -5.34
N VAL A 21 6.98 -3.81 -6.29
CA VAL A 21 6.85 -5.18 -6.81
C VAL A 21 7.05 -6.21 -5.69
N GLY A 22 8.01 -5.98 -4.79
CA GLY A 22 8.22 -6.82 -3.61
C GLY A 22 6.98 -6.91 -2.71
N VAL A 23 6.33 -5.79 -2.44
CA VAL A 23 5.08 -5.73 -1.66
C VAL A 23 3.94 -6.47 -2.37
N LEU A 24 3.78 -6.28 -3.68
CA LEU A 24 2.75 -6.97 -4.47
C LEU A 24 2.98 -8.48 -4.50
N PHE A 25 4.22 -8.92 -4.68
CA PHE A 25 4.59 -10.34 -4.63
C PHE A 25 4.35 -10.94 -3.24
N GLY A 26 4.72 -10.22 -2.18
CA GLY A 26 4.43 -10.59 -0.80
C GLY A 26 2.93 -10.74 -0.55
N THR A 27 2.14 -9.81 -1.06
CA THR A 27 0.67 -9.82 -0.99
C THR A 27 0.09 -11.05 -1.70
N TYR A 28 0.50 -11.31 -2.94
CA TYR A 28 0.07 -12.50 -3.68
C TYR A 28 0.37 -13.79 -2.91
N ARG A 29 1.58 -13.90 -2.35
CA ARG A 29 1.99 -15.06 -1.55
C ARG A 29 1.14 -15.20 -0.28
N LEU A 30 0.82 -14.09 0.38
CA LEU A 30 -0.02 -14.08 1.58
C LEU A 30 -1.46 -14.51 1.23
N VAL A 31 -2.07 -13.90 0.22
CA VAL A 31 -3.44 -14.22 -0.22
C VAL A 31 -3.54 -15.68 -0.63
N ARG A 32 -2.59 -16.20 -1.42
CA ARG A 32 -2.55 -17.62 -1.80
C ARG A 32 -2.48 -18.52 -0.56
N ARG A 33 -1.70 -18.14 0.45
CA ARG A 33 -1.56 -18.90 1.70
C ARG A 33 -2.84 -18.88 2.54
N ILE A 34 -3.51 -17.74 2.66
CA ILE A 34 -4.77 -17.59 3.40
C ILE A 34 -5.89 -18.36 2.70
N VAL A 35 -6.02 -18.18 1.38
CA VAL A 35 -7.05 -18.83 0.58
C VAL A 35 -6.79 -20.31 0.55
N TYR A 36 -5.64 -20.85 0.16
CA TYR A 36 -5.51 -22.31 0.00
C TYR A 36 -4.98 -23.06 1.22
N ARG A 37 -4.63 -22.39 2.33
CA ARG A 37 -4.08 -23.01 3.55
C ARG A 37 -2.94 -24.03 3.29
N GLY A 38 -2.17 -23.83 2.22
CA GLY A 38 -1.07 -24.73 1.82
C GLY A 38 -1.45 -25.86 0.86
N GLN A 39 -2.72 -26.01 0.51
CA GLN A 39 -3.16 -26.90 -0.59
C GLN A 39 -2.83 -26.23 -1.93
N THR A 40 -2.42 -27.01 -2.93
CA THR A 40 -2.20 -26.49 -4.28
C THR A 40 -3.40 -26.90 -5.13
N PRO A 41 -4.09 -25.95 -5.79
CA PRO A 41 -5.18 -26.31 -6.68
C PRO A 41 -4.63 -27.10 -7.87
N GLU A 42 -5.30 -28.19 -8.25
CA GLU A 42 -4.92 -29.03 -9.39
C GLU A 42 -5.11 -28.32 -10.73
N GLN A 43 -6.04 -27.36 -10.78
CA GLN A 43 -6.39 -26.59 -11.97
C GLN A 43 -6.30 -25.08 -11.70
N PRO A 44 -5.98 -24.27 -12.72
CA PRO A 44 -6.00 -22.82 -12.60
C PRO A 44 -7.42 -22.34 -12.29
N GLN A 45 -7.58 -21.62 -11.17
CA GLN A 45 -8.86 -21.07 -10.75
C GLN A 45 -8.97 -19.60 -11.19
N THR A 46 -9.87 -19.33 -12.13
CA THR A 46 -10.14 -17.99 -12.64
C THR A 46 -10.71 -17.09 -11.55
N ALA A 47 -11.58 -17.61 -10.69
CA ALA A 47 -12.13 -16.87 -9.55
C ALA A 47 -11.03 -16.36 -8.61
N PHE A 48 -10.08 -17.23 -8.24
CA PHE A 48 -8.94 -16.84 -7.42
C PHE A 48 -8.07 -15.78 -8.11
N ALA A 49 -7.84 -15.90 -9.41
CA ALA A 49 -7.06 -14.91 -10.16
C ALA A 49 -7.71 -13.52 -10.15
N VAL A 50 -9.03 -13.45 -10.34
CA VAL A 50 -9.79 -12.19 -10.27
C VAL A 50 -9.75 -11.61 -8.86
N PHE A 51 -10.04 -12.42 -7.84
CA PHE A 51 -10.03 -11.99 -6.45
C PHE A 51 -8.64 -11.50 -5.99
N SER A 52 -7.60 -12.28 -6.27
CA SER A 52 -6.22 -11.91 -5.91
C SER A 52 -5.74 -10.68 -6.69
N GLY A 53 -6.17 -10.52 -7.95
CA GLY A 53 -5.92 -9.32 -8.73
C GLY A 53 -6.53 -8.07 -8.10
N ALA A 54 -7.77 -8.15 -7.61
CA ALA A 54 -8.42 -7.05 -6.90
C ALA A 54 -7.67 -6.68 -5.60
N ILE A 55 -7.23 -7.66 -4.81
CA ILE A 55 -6.43 -7.41 -3.61
C ILE A 55 -5.08 -6.78 -3.96
N MET A 56 -4.38 -7.30 -4.98
CA MET A 56 -3.10 -6.75 -5.43
C MET A 56 -3.25 -5.31 -5.91
N PHE A 57 -4.33 -5.00 -6.65
CA PHE A 57 -4.64 -3.63 -7.03
C PHE A 57 -4.91 -2.75 -5.81
N SER A 58 -5.71 -3.23 -4.85
CA SER A 58 -6.00 -2.52 -3.60
C SER A 58 -4.71 -2.15 -2.85
N VAL A 59 -3.82 -3.13 -2.64
CA VAL A 59 -2.54 -2.90 -1.97
C VAL A 59 -1.67 -1.93 -2.76
N GLY A 60 -1.53 -2.12 -4.07
CA GLY A 60 -0.76 -1.22 -4.92
C GLY A 60 -1.30 0.22 -4.90
N TYR A 61 -2.63 0.37 -4.90
CA TYR A 61 -3.28 1.67 -4.85
C TYR A 61 -3.02 2.40 -3.52
N LEU A 62 -3.09 1.71 -2.39
CA LEU A 62 -2.75 2.31 -1.09
C LEU A 62 -1.25 2.58 -0.95
N VAL A 63 -0.40 1.68 -1.44
CA VAL A 63 1.05 1.90 -1.45
C VAL A 63 1.42 3.11 -2.30
N SER A 64 0.70 3.37 -3.39
CA SER A 64 0.91 4.57 -4.21
C SER A 64 0.65 5.88 -3.45
N SER A 65 -0.14 5.85 -2.37
CA SER A 65 -0.45 7.03 -1.55
C SER A 65 0.74 7.52 -0.73
N VAL A 66 1.81 6.73 -0.65
CA VAL A 66 3.08 7.10 0.01
C VAL A 66 3.82 8.23 -0.73
N LEU A 67 3.56 8.41 -2.03
CA LEU A 67 4.31 9.35 -2.86
C LEU A 67 4.25 10.79 -2.35
N GLU A 68 3.08 11.26 -1.91
CA GLU A 68 2.88 12.63 -1.45
C GLU A 68 3.62 12.94 -0.13
N PRO A 69 3.40 12.18 0.97
CA PRO A 69 4.16 12.34 2.22
C PRO A 69 5.67 12.14 2.05
N LEU A 70 6.08 11.28 1.11
CA LEU A 70 7.49 11.04 0.84
C LEU A 70 8.16 12.26 0.18
N LEU A 71 7.48 12.90 -0.78
CA LEU A 71 7.97 14.11 -1.43
C LEU A 71 8.03 15.30 -0.47
N SER A 72 7.05 15.43 0.43
CA SER A 72 7.08 16.49 1.47
C SER A 72 8.25 16.28 2.43
N THR A 73 8.47 15.04 2.88
CA THR A 73 9.62 14.65 3.71
C THR A 73 10.94 14.96 3.00
N PHE A 74 11.06 14.61 1.71
CA PHE A 74 12.26 14.90 0.93
C PHE A 74 12.56 16.40 0.84
N ARG A 75 11.54 17.23 0.59
CA ARG A 75 11.69 18.68 0.57
C ARG A 75 12.17 19.21 1.93
N SER A 76 11.57 18.74 3.03
CA SER A 76 11.96 19.09 4.40
C SER A 76 13.44 18.75 4.67
N LEU A 77 13.86 17.52 4.33
CA LEU A 77 15.24 17.07 4.51
C LEU A 77 16.23 17.87 3.63
N SER A 78 15.87 18.17 2.38
CA SER A 78 16.74 18.90 1.45
C SER A 78 17.11 20.31 1.90
N ILE A 79 16.30 20.93 2.77
CA ILE A 79 16.55 22.26 3.34
C ILE A 79 17.54 22.17 4.51
N GLY A 80 17.53 21.07 5.27
CA GLY A 80 18.30 20.93 6.52
C GLY A 80 19.66 20.21 6.39
N SER A 81 19.92 19.49 5.29
CA SER A 81 21.10 18.62 5.20
C SER A 81 22.23 19.20 4.33
N ALA A 82 23.43 19.29 4.89
CA ALA A 82 24.64 19.76 4.19
C ALA A 82 25.36 18.68 3.37
N HIS A 83 25.05 17.39 3.56
CA HIS A 83 25.77 16.26 2.92
C HIS A 83 24.84 15.36 2.09
N PRO A 84 25.09 15.18 0.76
CA PRO A 84 24.24 14.36 -0.12
C PRO A 84 24.08 12.88 0.27
N GLY A 85 25.09 12.29 0.91
CA GLY A 85 25.04 10.87 1.31
C GLY A 85 24.08 10.61 2.48
N GLN A 86 23.99 11.54 3.43
CA GLN A 86 23.07 11.43 4.57
C GLN A 86 21.62 11.61 4.13
N LEU A 87 21.37 12.57 3.21
CA LEU A 87 20.07 12.77 2.57
C LEU A 87 19.53 11.49 1.92
N PHE A 88 20.39 10.76 1.20
CA PHE A 88 19.99 9.53 0.53
C PHE A 88 19.59 8.43 1.54
N LEU A 89 20.36 8.29 2.62
CA LEU A 89 20.10 7.28 3.65
C LEU A 89 18.80 7.58 4.40
N ASP A 90 18.59 8.83 4.80
CA ASP A 90 17.37 9.27 5.49
C ASP A 90 16.15 9.05 4.58
N PHE A 91 16.27 9.44 3.32
CA PHE A 91 15.22 9.25 2.32
C PHE A 91 14.84 7.77 2.13
N CYS A 92 15.83 6.87 2.03
CA CYS A 92 15.58 5.43 1.94
C CYS A 92 14.89 4.89 3.21
N GLY A 93 15.27 5.41 4.38
CA GLY A 93 14.63 5.08 5.65
C GLY A 93 13.14 5.43 5.66
N TYR A 94 12.79 6.66 5.30
CA TYR A 94 11.40 7.11 5.22
C TYR A 94 10.60 6.38 4.14
N LEU A 95 11.17 6.15 2.95
CA LEU A 95 10.54 5.36 1.90
C LEU A 95 10.18 3.96 2.42
N SER A 96 11.13 3.27 3.06
CA SER A 96 10.90 1.92 3.60
C SER A 96 9.84 1.93 4.70
N LEU A 97 9.88 2.92 5.61
CA LEU A 97 8.91 3.06 6.69
C LEU A 97 7.50 3.29 6.17
N PHE A 98 7.30 4.25 5.26
CA PHE A 98 5.99 4.55 4.72
C PHE A 98 5.44 3.40 3.88
N LEU A 99 6.28 2.72 3.10
CA LEU A 99 5.89 1.50 2.39
C LEU A 99 5.44 0.40 3.35
N LEU A 100 6.17 0.19 4.45
CA LEU A 100 5.82 -0.81 5.45
C LEU A 100 4.46 -0.50 6.10
N ILE A 101 4.27 0.74 6.56
CA ILE A 101 3.02 1.19 7.21
C ILE A 101 1.85 1.08 6.24
N SER A 102 1.98 1.63 5.03
CA SER A 102 0.92 1.56 4.02
C SER A 102 0.58 0.12 3.64
N SER A 103 1.59 -0.76 3.51
CA SER A 103 1.36 -2.19 3.25
C SER A 103 0.60 -2.87 4.38
N VAL A 104 0.96 -2.62 5.64
CA VAL A 104 0.26 -3.19 6.80
C VAL A 104 -1.19 -2.70 6.85
N ILE A 105 -1.42 -1.40 6.66
CA ILE A 105 -2.77 -0.83 6.64
C ILE A 105 -3.58 -1.40 5.47
N ALA A 106 -2.97 -1.54 4.30
CA ALA A 106 -3.62 -2.13 3.15
C ALA A 106 -4.05 -3.57 3.41
N LEU A 107 -3.22 -4.38 4.06
CA LEU A 107 -3.59 -5.74 4.47
C LEU A 107 -4.77 -5.72 5.45
N LEU A 108 -4.76 -4.82 6.44
CA LEU A 108 -5.86 -4.67 7.39
C LEU A 108 -7.18 -4.27 6.70
N ILE A 109 -7.13 -3.32 5.77
CA ILE A 109 -8.31 -2.89 5.00
C ILE A 109 -8.87 -4.04 4.15
N ASN A 110 -7.99 -4.80 3.48
CA ASN A 110 -8.41 -5.96 2.70
C ASN A 110 -9.06 -7.04 3.59
N LEU A 111 -8.45 -7.35 4.74
CA LEU A 111 -9.01 -8.30 5.70
C LEU A 111 -10.36 -7.82 6.26
N LEU A 112 -10.47 -6.54 6.58
CA LEU A 112 -11.70 -5.92 7.04
C LEU A 112 -12.79 -5.98 5.97
N GLY A 113 -12.45 -5.72 4.70
CA GLY A 113 -13.39 -5.80 3.58
C GLY A 113 -13.96 -7.20 3.41
N ILE A 114 -13.11 -8.23 3.45
CA ILE A 114 -13.54 -9.63 3.42
C ILE A 114 -14.43 -9.94 4.62
N PHE A 115 -13.98 -9.59 5.82
CA PHE A 115 -14.71 -9.86 7.07
C PHE A 115 -16.09 -9.21 7.10
N LEU A 116 -16.17 -7.92 6.76
CA LEU A 116 -17.44 -7.19 6.74
C LEU A 116 -18.38 -7.78 5.70
N PHE A 117 -17.89 -8.08 4.50
CA PHE A 117 -18.72 -8.63 3.45
C PHE A 117 -19.30 -9.98 3.83
N THR A 118 -18.47 -10.94 4.25
CA THR A 118 -18.92 -12.26 4.74
C THR A 118 -19.90 -12.13 5.91
N ARG A 119 -19.68 -11.16 6.81
CA ARG A 119 -20.57 -10.96 7.97
C ARG A 119 -21.94 -10.38 7.59
N PHE A 120 -22.03 -9.62 6.50
CA PHE A 120 -23.28 -9.08 5.97
C PHE A 120 -24.04 -10.09 5.13
N THR A 121 -23.37 -10.92 4.33
CA THR A 121 -24.03 -11.94 3.50
C THR A 121 -24.51 -13.16 4.28
N ARG A 122 -24.02 -13.39 5.52
CA ARG A 122 -24.44 -14.38 6.56
C ARG A 122 -24.55 -15.86 6.18
N ASP A 123 -24.89 -16.18 4.94
CA ASP A 123 -25.21 -17.52 4.44
C ASP A 123 -24.17 -18.08 3.46
N ILE A 124 -23.21 -17.27 3.00
CA ILE A 124 -22.21 -17.66 1.98
C ILE A 124 -20.80 -17.43 2.52
N ASP A 125 -19.98 -18.49 2.55
CA ASP A 125 -18.53 -18.39 2.75
C ASP A 125 -17.88 -18.02 1.41
N GLU A 126 -17.63 -16.73 1.22
CA GLU A 126 -17.03 -16.17 -0.01
C GLU A 126 -15.66 -16.79 -0.32
N LEU A 127 -14.85 -17.07 0.71
CA LEU A 127 -13.55 -17.69 0.50
C LEU A 127 -13.69 -19.14 0.05
N GLN A 128 -14.69 -19.86 0.55
CA GLN A 128 -15.02 -21.19 0.05
C GLN A 128 -15.54 -21.14 -1.39
N ALA A 129 -16.43 -20.20 -1.71
CA ALA A 129 -16.94 -20.00 -3.07
C ALA A 129 -15.81 -19.71 -4.08
N ILE A 130 -14.85 -18.85 -3.70
CA ILE A 130 -13.66 -18.54 -4.51
C ILE A 130 -12.81 -19.80 -4.73
N ARG A 131 -12.62 -20.65 -3.71
CA ARG A 131 -11.90 -21.95 -3.86
C ARG A 131 -12.64 -22.97 -4.72
N ALA A 132 -13.96 -22.86 -4.80
CA ALA A 132 -14.83 -23.66 -5.68
C ALA A 132 -14.90 -23.07 -7.11
N ASN A 133 -14.06 -22.08 -7.42
CA ASN A 133 -14.00 -21.38 -8.69
C ASN A 133 -15.27 -20.61 -9.08
N ASP A 134 -16.02 -20.10 -8.09
CA ASP A 134 -17.16 -19.20 -8.33
C ASP A 134 -16.67 -17.79 -8.71
N LEU A 135 -16.87 -17.43 -9.98
CA LEU A 135 -16.46 -16.15 -10.52
C LEU A 135 -17.31 -14.98 -9.99
N ALA A 136 -18.59 -15.20 -9.71
CA ALA A 136 -19.48 -14.15 -9.23
C ALA A 136 -19.07 -13.69 -7.83
N ALA A 137 -18.78 -14.64 -6.93
CA ALA A 137 -18.24 -14.39 -5.60
C ALA A 137 -16.89 -13.62 -5.63
N ALA A 138 -16.01 -14.00 -6.57
CA ALA A 138 -14.73 -13.33 -6.74
C ALA A 138 -14.87 -11.88 -7.21
N ILE A 139 -15.74 -11.61 -8.19
CA ILE A 139 -15.98 -10.27 -8.72
C ILE A 139 -16.64 -9.38 -7.67
N SER A 140 -17.71 -9.87 -7.02
CA SER A 140 -18.43 -9.08 -6.00
C SER A 140 -17.50 -8.70 -4.85
N THR A 141 -16.81 -9.69 -4.27
CA THR A 141 -15.86 -9.47 -3.17
C THR A 141 -14.71 -8.56 -3.60
N GLY A 142 -14.16 -8.78 -4.80
CA GLY A 142 -13.10 -7.95 -5.35
C GLY A 142 -13.51 -6.48 -5.51
N ILE A 143 -14.68 -6.21 -6.08
CA ILE A 143 -15.19 -4.83 -6.25
C ILE A 143 -15.41 -4.16 -4.89
N ILE A 144 -15.97 -4.88 -3.91
CA ILE A 144 -16.19 -4.32 -2.57
C ILE A 144 -14.87 -3.93 -1.91
N ILE A 145 -13.85 -4.79 -2.02
CA ILE A 145 -12.50 -4.49 -1.56
C ILE A 145 -11.98 -3.22 -2.22
N LEU A 146 -12.13 -3.07 -3.54
CA LEU A 146 -11.68 -1.88 -4.27
C LEU A 146 -12.39 -0.61 -3.77
N VAL A 147 -13.70 -0.66 -3.55
CA VAL A 147 -14.49 0.48 -3.06
C VAL A 147 -14.07 0.88 -1.64
N ILE A 148 -13.90 -0.09 -0.74
CA ILE A 148 -13.43 0.19 0.64
C ILE A 148 -12.02 0.79 0.61
N THR A 149 -11.15 0.28 -0.27
CA THR A 149 -9.81 0.82 -0.47
C THR A 149 -9.85 2.28 -0.92
N LEU A 150 -10.76 2.62 -1.83
CA LEU A 150 -10.95 3.99 -2.29
C LEU A 150 -11.32 4.92 -1.12
N PHE A 151 -12.25 4.50 -0.26
CA PHE A 151 -12.65 5.28 0.92
C PHE A 151 -11.52 5.43 1.94
N ALA A 152 -10.72 4.39 2.11
CA ALA A 152 -9.66 4.40 3.10
C ALA A 152 -8.43 5.20 2.67
N LYS A 153 -8.19 5.38 1.36
CA LYS A 153 -6.95 5.98 0.85
C LYS A 153 -6.62 7.33 1.48
N GLU A 154 -7.56 8.27 1.50
CA GLU A 154 -7.32 9.61 2.07
C GLU A 154 -6.95 9.54 3.56
N SER A 155 -7.57 8.60 4.30
CA SER A 155 -7.23 8.38 5.71
C SER A 155 -5.81 7.82 5.88
N VAL A 156 -5.34 6.98 4.94
CA VAL A 156 -3.96 6.48 4.94
C VAL A 156 -2.97 7.61 4.66
N VAL A 157 -3.26 8.48 3.69
CA VAL A 157 -2.42 9.66 3.40
C VAL A 157 -2.29 10.53 4.65
N PHE A 158 -3.42 10.90 5.26
CA PHE A 158 -3.42 11.70 6.48
C PHE A 158 -2.61 11.07 7.62
N LEU A 159 -2.71 9.75 7.80
CA LEU A 159 -1.90 9.03 8.79
C LEU A 159 -0.41 9.13 8.49
N LEU A 160 0.00 8.95 7.24
CA LEU A 160 1.41 9.07 6.85
C LEU A 160 1.94 10.50 7.02
N GLU A 161 1.13 11.51 6.69
CA GLU A 161 1.49 12.93 6.87
C GLU A 161 1.71 13.27 8.35
N SER A 162 0.96 12.67 9.27
CA SER A 162 1.16 12.89 10.72
C SER A 162 2.52 12.43 11.24
N ILE A 163 3.23 11.58 10.47
CA ILE A 163 4.58 11.08 10.79
C ILE A 163 5.66 12.01 10.21
N VAL A 164 5.31 12.86 9.23
CA VAL A 164 6.26 13.75 8.56
C VAL A 164 6.72 14.85 9.51
N PRO A 165 8.03 15.00 9.78
CA PRO A 165 8.55 16.11 10.54
C PRO A 165 8.51 17.38 9.67
N TYR A 166 7.53 18.23 9.92
CA TYR A 166 7.51 19.58 9.37
C TYR A 166 8.52 20.45 10.12
N PRO A 167 9.33 21.27 9.43
CA PRO A 167 10.18 22.24 10.10
C PRO A 167 9.29 23.22 10.88
N GLU A 168 9.62 23.47 12.14
CA GLU A 168 8.95 24.53 12.91
C GLU A 168 9.08 25.83 12.14
N VAL A 169 7.95 26.43 11.75
CA VAL A 169 7.94 27.77 11.16
C VAL A 169 8.57 28.73 12.15
N PRO A 170 9.67 29.42 11.80
CA PRO A 170 10.27 30.41 12.69
C PRO A 170 9.28 31.58 12.86
N GLY A 171 8.61 31.62 14.02
CA GLY A 171 7.75 32.72 14.42
C GLY A 171 6.26 32.55 14.10
N GLY A 172 5.58 31.66 14.83
CA GLY A 172 4.12 31.70 14.99
C GLY A 172 3.76 32.30 16.35
N VAL A 173 3.97 33.61 16.54
CA VAL A 173 3.24 34.35 17.57
C VAL A 173 1.80 34.50 17.09
N PHE A 174 0.94 33.62 17.56
CA PHE A 174 -0.46 33.92 17.84
C PHE A 174 -0.64 33.45 19.30
N GLY A 175 -0.69 34.30 20.32
CA GLY A 175 -1.25 35.64 20.34
C GLY A 175 -2.77 35.56 20.41
N ALA A 176 -3.28 35.16 21.59
CA ALA A 176 -4.67 35.05 22.03
C ALA A 176 -5.48 33.82 21.58
#